data_AF-A0A7S1G013-F1
#
_entry.id   AF-A0A7S1G013-F1
#
_cell.length_a   1.000
_cell.length_b   1.000
_cell.length_c   1.000
_cell.angle_alpha   90.00
_cell.angle_beta   90.00
_cell.angle_gamma   90.00
#
_symmetry.space_group_name_H-M   'P 1'
#
loop_
_entity.id
_entity.type
_entity.pdbx_description
1 polymer ?
#
loop_
_entity_poly.entity_id
_entity_poly.type
_entity_poly.pdbx_seq_one_letter_code
_entity_poly.pdbx_strand_id
1 'polypeptide(L)'
;MGKPNSAGQKKRQKYHDKDKYYKLAREQGYRSRAAYKLLQIDRKYRFLSHARSVLDLCAAPGGWSQVAARADKVKTVVAVDLLPIRAIRGVDTLVGDITTEKCRADIRRAFR
;
A
#
# COMPACT_ATOMS: atom_id res chain seq x y z
N MET A 1 -43.26 38.12 10.94
CA MET A 1 -43.13 36.93 11.82
C MET A 1 -43.07 35.69 10.95
N GLY A 2 -42.04 34.86 11.11
CA GLY A 2 -41.84 33.60 10.38
C GLY A 2 -40.34 33.28 10.25
N LYS A 3 -39.78 32.56 11.22
CA LYS A 3 -38.35 32.21 11.29
C LYS A 3 -37.97 31.21 10.19
N PRO A 4 -36.78 31.30 9.56
CA PRO A 4 -36.28 30.21 8.73
C PRO A 4 -35.79 29.04 9.60
N ASN A 5 -36.26 27.84 9.29
CA ASN A 5 -35.86 26.59 9.94
C ASN A 5 -34.38 26.28 9.64
N SER A 6 -33.62 26.10 10.71
CA SER A 6 -32.23 25.65 10.71
C SER A 6 -32.15 24.15 10.33
N ALA A 7 -31.79 23.87 9.08
CA ALA A 7 -31.39 22.53 8.69
C ALA A 7 -30.03 22.21 9.36
N GLY A 8 -30.07 21.32 10.36
CA GLY A 8 -28.95 20.97 11.21
C GLY A 8 -27.69 20.59 10.44
N GLN A 9 -26.60 21.30 10.70
CA GLN A 9 -25.26 20.89 10.31
C GLN A 9 -24.93 19.57 11.02
N LYS A 10 -25.00 18.44 10.31
CA LYS A 10 -24.43 17.17 10.79
C LYS A 10 -22.93 17.40 11.03
N LYS A 11 -22.53 17.57 12.29
CA LYS A 11 -21.12 17.65 12.69
C LYS A 11 -20.41 16.39 12.18
N ARG A 12 -19.47 16.56 11.24
CA ARG A 12 -18.59 15.47 10.78
C ARG A 12 -17.82 14.98 12.00
N GLN A 13 -18.08 13.74 12.44
CA GLN A 13 -17.35 13.06 13.50
C GLN A 13 -15.84 13.22 13.21
N LYS A 14 -15.11 13.97 14.04
CA LYS A 14 -13.65 14.05 13.95
C LYS A 14 -13.10 12.69 14.37
N TYR A 15 -12.73 11.87 13.38
CA TYR A 15 -12.04 10.60 13.58
C TYR A 15 -10.65 10.83 14.19
N HIS A 16 -10.57 10.89 15.53
CA HIS A 16 -9.33 11.05 16.29
C HIS A 16 -8.35 9.87 16.12
N ASP A 17 -8.81 8.73 15.59
CA ASP A 17 -8.01 7.50 15.47
C ASP A 17 -7.22 7.40 14.13
N LYS A 18 -7.43 8.34 13.21
CA LYS A 18 -6.72 8.35 11.91
C LYS A 18 -5.23 8.63 12.02
N ASP A 19 -4.80 9.18 13.16
CA ASP A 19 -3.49 9.81 13.28
C ASP A 19 -2.42 8.87 13.85
N LYS A 20 -2.79 7.87 14.66
CA LYS A 20 -1.81 6.98 15.31
C LYS A 20 -0.97 6.21 14.28
N TYR A 21 -1.61 5.46 13.37
CA TYR A 21 -0.87 4.68 12.36
C TYR A 21 -0.25 5.56 11.28
N TYR A 22 -0.75 6.78 11.07
CA TYR A 22 -0.11 7.74 10.18
C TYR A 22 1.20 8.24 10.78
N LYS A 23 1.20 8.67 12.05
CA LYS A 23 2.39 9.06 12.81
C LYS A 23 3.40 7.93 12.89
N LEU A 24 2.96 6.75 13.33
CA LEU A 24 3.79 5.56 13.41
C LEU A 24 4.37 5.13 12.05
N ALA A 25 3.65 5.32 10.95
CA ALA A 25 4.18 5.04 9.61
C ALA A 25 5.30 6.01 9.27
N ARG A 26 5.10 7.31 9.51
CA ARG A 26 6.12 8.33 9.27
C ARG A 26 7.37 8.10 10.13
N GLU A 27 7.19 7.83 11.42
CA GLU A 27 8.29 7.54 12.37
C GLU A 27 9.12 6.33 11.95
N GLN A 28 8.49 5.28 11.41
CA GLN A 28 9.17 4.06 10.94
C GLN A 28 9.59 4.12 9.46
N GLY A 29 9.43 5.28 8.80
CA GLY A 29 9.81 5.49 7.40
C GLY A 29 8.93 4.74 6.38
N TYR A 30 7.73 4.33 6.76
CA TYR A 30 6.73 3.80 5.83
C TYR A 30 5.98 4.92 5.11
N ARG A 31 5.73 4.70 3.82
CA ARG A 31 5.09 5.68 2.92
C ARG A 31 3.58 5.77 3.10
N SER A 32 2.97 4.78 3.73
CA SER A 32 1.55 4.81 4.03
C SER A 32 1.24 4.01 5.30
N ARG A 33 0.14 4.39 5.96
CA ARG A 33 -0.43 3.63 7.08
C ARG A 33 -0.88 2.22 6.69
N ALA A 34 -1.03 1.94 5.39
CA ALA A 34 -1.42 0.61 4.92
C ALA A 34 -0.33 -0.44 5.20
N ALA A 35 0.94 -0.04 5.34
CA ALA A 35 2.04 -0.93 5.75
C ALA A 35 1.70 -1.74 7.01
N TYR A 36 1.03 -1.12 7.99
CA TYR A 36 0.60 -1.78 9.22
C TYR A 36 -0.41 -2.90 9.00
N LYS A 37 -1.25 -2.80 7.97
CA LYS A 37 -2.19 -3.87 7.63
C LYS A 37 -1.43 -5.12 7.21
N LEU A 38 -0.44 -4.97 6.33
CA LEU A 38 0.39 -6.08 5.87
C LEU A 38 1.22 -6.67 7.01
N LEU A 39 1.83 -5.83 7.85
CA LEU A 39 2.57 -6.27 9.05
C LEU A 39 1.69 -7.06 10.02
N GLN A 40 0.43 -6.65 10.21
CA GLN A 40 -0.52 -7.37 11.07
C GLN A 40 -0.97 -8.70 10.47
N ILE A 41 -1.25 -8.73 9.16
CA ILE A 41 -1.60 -9.96 8.44
C ILE A 41 -0.42 -10.93 8.49
N ASP A 42 0.80 -10.48 8.19
CA ASP A 42 1.98 -11.34 8.23
C ASP A 42 2.32 -11.81 9.65
N ARG A 43 2.13 -10.99 10.68
CA ARG A 43 2.26 -11.46 12.08
C ARG A 43 1.32 -12.62 12.39
N LYS A 44 0.11 -12.61 11.83
CA LYS A 44 -0.90 -13.66 12.06
C LYS A 44 -0.65 -14.92 11.24
N TYR A 45 -0.26 -14.78 9.97
CA TYR A 45 -0.20 -15.90 9.03
C TYR A 45 1.22 -16.30 8.59
N ARG A 46 2.23 -15.49 8.90
CA ARG A 46 3.67 -15.70 8.61
C ARG A 46 3.96 -16.08 7.15
N PHE A 47 3.17 -15.56 6.22
CA PHE A 47 3.22 -15.98 4.82
C PHE A 47 4.40 -15.36 4.06
N LEU A 48 4.88 -14.17 4.45
CA LEU A 48 6.06 -13.56 3.82
C LEU A 48 7.33 -14.38 4.08
N SER A 49 7.40 -15.10 5.21
CA SER A 49 8.52 -15.99 5.51
C SER A 49 8.60 -17.24 4.63
N HIS A 50 7.52 -17.54 3.89
CA HIS A 50 7.46 -18.66 2.94
C HIS A 50 7.43 -18.18 1.47
N ALA A 51 7.41 -16.87 1.24
CA ALA A 51 7.38 -16.29 -0.10
C ALA A 51 8.80 -15.98 -0.59
N ARG A 52 9.16 -16.46 -1.78
CA ARG A 52 10.40 -16.05 -2.48
C ARG A 52 10.21 -14.77 -3.31
N SER A 53 9.02 -14.59 -3.87
CA SER A 53 8.69 -13.47 -4.76
C SER A 53 7.33 -12.89 -4.39
N VAL A 54 7.17 -11.58 -4.52
CA VAL A 54 5.93 -10.85 -4.21
C VAL A 54 5.55 -9.94 -5.37
N LEU A 55 4.29 -10.02 -5.79
CA LEU A 55 3.65 -9.08 -6.70
C LEU A 55 2.67 -8.19 -5.90
N ASP A 56 2.92 -6.90 -5.85
CA ASP A 56 2.08 -5.90 -5.19
C ASP A 56 1.30 -5.12 -6.27
N LEU A 57 -0.03 -5.31 -6.33
CA LEU A 57 -0.90 -4.68 -7.33
C LEU A 57 -1.64 -3.48 -6.72
N CYS A 58 -1.82 -2.43 -7.50
CA CYS A 58 -2.36 -1.15 -7.04
C CYS A 58 -1.51 -0.60 -5.87
N ALA A 59 -0.19 -0.66 -6.08
CA ALA A 59 0.78 -0.52 -5.01
C ALA A 59 1.05 0.93 -4.58
N ALA A 60 0.71 1.96 -5.35
CA ALA A 60 1.06 3.35 -5.02
C ALA A 60 0.45 3.76 -3.66
N PRO A 61 1.22 4.38 -2.74
CA PRO A 61 2.60 4.92 -2.88
C PRO A 61 3.75 3.93 -2.54
N GLY A 62 3.44 2.65 -2.33
CA GLY A 62 4.41 1.55 -2.14
C GLY A 62 4.55 1.08 -0.69
N GLY A 63 3.53 1.29 0.16
CA GLY A 63 3.60 0.95 1.59
C GLY A 63 3.69 -0.55 1.85
N TRP A 64 2.99 -1.38 1.06
CA TRP A 64 3.07 -2.84 1.14
C TRP A 64 4.36 -3.36 0.53
N SER A 65 4.76 -2.81 -0.62
CA SER A 65 6.04 -3.13 -1.27
C SER A 65 7.25 -2.87 -0.34
N GLN A 66 7.22 -1.80 0.47
CA GLN A 66 8.24 -1.56 1.49
C GLN A 66 8.31 -2.65 2.57
N VAL A 67 7.16 -3.18 2.98
CA VAL A 67 7.10 -4.26 3.98
C VAL A 67 7.60 -5.57 3.36
N ALA A 68 7.14 -5.90 2.15
CA ALA A 68 7.59 -7.09 1.43
C ALA A 68 9.11 -7.09 1.18
N ALA A 69 9.68 -5.96 0.76
CA ALA A 69 11.12 -5.84 0.49
C ALA A 69 11.99 -5.90 1.76
N ARG A 70 11.41 -5.74 2.95
CA ARG A 70 12.10 -5.91 4.23
C ARG A 70 12.04 -7.34 4.76
N ALA A 71 11.28 -8.24 4.13
CA ALA A 71 11.17 -9.63 4.57
C ALA A 71 12.35 -10.48 4.07
N ASP A 72 13.05 -11.17 4.97
CA ASP A 72 14.33 -11.85 4.70
C ASP A 72 14.30 -12.88 3.55
N LYS A 73 13.17 -13.57 3.40
CA LYS A 73 13.00 -14.65 2.41
C LYS A 73 12.53 -14.16 1.05
N VAL A 74 11.99 -12.94 0.98
CA VAL A 74 11.56 -12.32 -0.26
C VAL A 74 12.79 -11.79 -1.01
N LYS A 75 13.02 -12.32 -2.21
CA LYS A 75 14.15 -11.96 -3.08
C LYS A 75 13.76 -10.99 -4.17
N THR A 76 12.52 -11.07 -4.64
CA THR A 76 12.01 -10.25 -5.73
C THR A 76 10.67 -9.64 -5.32
N VAL A 77 10.55 -8.34 -5.45
CA VAL A 77 9.29 -7.62 -5.28
C VAL A 77 9.03 -6.81 -6.54
N VAL A 78 7.89 -7.06 -7.18
CA VAL A 78 7.41 -6.27 -8.31
C VAL A 78 6.15 -5.53 -7.85
N ALA A 79 6.14 -4.21 -7.99
CA ALA A 79 5.03 -3.35 -7.62
C ALA A 79 4.43 -2.70 -8.87
N VAL A 80 3.12 -2.79 -9.03
CA VAL A 80 2.40 -2.30 -10.21
C VAL A 80 1.29 -1.35 -9.79
N ASP A 81 1.23 -0.19 -10.45
CA ASP A 81 0.15 0.76 -10.27
C ASP A 81 -0.07 1.60 -11.54
N LEU A 82 -1.20 2.29 -11.64
CA LEU A 82 -1.43 3.30 -12.67
C LEU A 82 -0.60 4.56 -12.42
N LEU A 83 -0.29 4.85 -11.15
CA LEU A 83 0.51 5.99 -10.73
C LEU A 83 1.98 5.61 -10.52
N PRO A 84 2.93 6.51 -10.81
CA PRO A 84 4.33 6.27 -10.54
C PRO A 84 4.59 6.10 -9.04
N ILE A 85 5.37 5.06 -8.71
CA ILE A 85 5.84 4.79 -7.34
C ILE A 85 7.27 5.29 -7.24
N ARG A 86 7.55 6.18 -6.29
CA ARG A 86 8.94 6.64 -6.03
C ARG A 86 9.83 5.42 -5.76
N ALA A 87 11.07 5.37 -6.26
CA ALA A 87 11.95 4.20 -6.11
C ALA A 87 12.03 3.68 -4.66
N ILE A 88 11.88 2.37 -4.47
CA ILE A 88 12.05 1.66 -3.19
C ILE A 88 13.19 0.66 -3.37
N ARG A 89 14.17 0.66 -2.46
CA ARG A 89 15.28 -0.30 -2.53
C ARG A 89 14.75 -1.74 -2.51
N GLY A 90 15.16 -2.54 -3.51
CA GLY A 90 14.76 -3.95 -3.62
C GLY A 90 13.35 -4.16 -4.18
N VAL A 91 12.76 -3.15 -4.82
CA VAL A 91 11.45 -3.25 -5.49
C VAL A 91 11.56 -2.75 -6.92
N ASP A 92 11.17 -3.60 -7.87
CA ASP A 92 10.96 -3.20 -9.25
C ASP A 92 9.56 -2.61 -9.40
N THR A 93 9.47 -1.40 -9.93
CA THR A 93 8.20 -0.69 -10.07
C THR A 93 7.79 -0.60 -11.54
N LEU A 94 6.57 -1.01 -11.85
CA LEU A 94 5.96 -0.91 -13.17
C LEU A 94 4.77 0.05 -13.12
N VAL A 95 4.70 0.97 -14.08
CA VAL A 95 3.51 1.82 -14.27
C VAL A 95 2.68 1.24 -15.40
N GLY A 96 1.44 0.85 -15.09
CA GLY A 96 0.57 0.24 -16.09
C GLY A 96 -0.77 -0.22 -15.54
N ASP A 97 -1.73 -0.35 -16.46
CA ASP A 97 -3.05 -0.90 -16.18
C ASP A 97 -2.99 -2.44 -16.14
N ILE A 98 -3.26 -3.01 -14.97
CA ILE A 98 -3.25 -4.46 -14.70
C ILE A 98 -4.23 -5.27 -15.55
N THR A 99 -5.22 -4.60 -16.16
CA THR A 99 -6.19 -5.24 -17.06
C THR A 99 -5.63 -5.45 -18.48
N THR A 100 -4.52 -4.79 -18.83
CA THR A 100 -3.93 -4.85 -20.17
C THR A 100 -2.99 -6.03 -20.36
N GLU A 101 -2.91 -6.52 -21.59
CA GLU A 101 -2.01 -7.63 -21.93
C GLU A 101 -0.54 -7.24 -21.90
N LYS A 102 -0.25 -5.97 -22.22
CA LYS A 102 1.08 -5.37 -22.05
C LYS A 102 1.54 -5.46 -20.59
N CYS A 103 0.71 -5.04 -19.63
CA CYS A 103 1.07 -5.09 -18.22
C CYS A 103 1.33 -6.52 -17.75
N ARG A 104 0.51 -7.49 -18.18
CA ARG A 104 0.75 -8.91 -17.90
C ARG A 104 2.08 -9.41 -18.49
N ALA A 105 2.43 -9.00 -19.71
CA ALA A 105 3.73 -9.34 -20.31
C ALA A 105 4.91 -8.70 -19.55
N ASP A 106 4.76 -7.45 -19.12
CA ASP A 106 5.78 -6.72 -18.36
C ASP A 106 6.01 -7.35 -16.97
N ILE A 107 4.94 -7.72 -16.26
CA ILE A 107 5.02 -8.45 -14.99
C ILE A 107 5.73 -9.79 -15.18
N ARG A 108 5.35 -10.56 -16.20
CA ARG A 108 6.02 -11.84 -16.51
C ARG A 108 7.51 -11.64 -16.78
N ARG A 109 7.91 -10.55 -17.44
CA ARG A 109 9.32 -10.26 -17.71
C ARG A 109 10.08 -9.88 -16.44
N ALA A 110 9.45 -9.19 -15.51
CA ALA A 110 10.07 -8.76 -14.24
C ALA A 110 10.34 -9.93 -13.27
N PHE A 111 9.60 -11.05 -13.36
CA PHE A 111 9.81 -12.24 -12.54
C PHE A 111 10.68 -13.33 -13.18
N ARG A 112 11.24 -13.09 -14.37
CA ARG A 112 12.11 -14.04 -15.07
C ARG A 112 13.48 -14.15 -14.41
#